data_AF-A0A9P9JWU9-F1
#
_entry.id   AF-A0A9P9JWU9-F1
#
_cell.length_a   1.000
_cell.length_b   1.000
_cell.length_c   1.000
_cell.angle_alpha   90.00
_cell.angle_beta   90.00
_cell.angle_gamma   90.00
#
_symmetry.space_group_name_H-M   'P 1'
#
loop_
_entity.id
_entity.type
_entity.pdbx_description
1 polymer ?
#
loop_
_entity_poly.entity_id
_entity_poly.type
_entity_poly.pdbx_seq_one_letter_code
_entity_poly.pdbx_strand_id
1 'polypeptide(L)'
;MPAMDDTSPSQVSRPMREWQVLSCIVWGFFCFEAKISLIFSRAMRIRKPEIPKTFEDAYLSVFANPDAPEYFWSPYPCDRQPRKSLYREAISLECQLAVIVEEASRFFTPAEAGTPVSNYNETRVIKEKLQRWGTGALQRFLAHSTLLPSILFLEITYEMIFLKLLRRPCQFPLQDDAHESTASTRASYGASIISNLWVYRAAYGMRHEYWLTQACLEAAKAIIFKLDDNSSLSKSVVMACQLLYSIGEFLPVANEYLLAIKELARQQTVNLPKACRIIFSGLAVRTGRIIIRGPVLVNIGLGYDDMSAGSSSASSQEVVFSGLIEGIRNLAGRSS
;
A
#
# COMPACT_ATOMS: atom_id res chain seq x y z
N MET A 1 13.38 48.69 26.80
CA MET A 1 13.02 47.38 26.21
C MET A 1 12.13 47.66 25.02
N PRO A 2 12.53 47.30 23.79
CA PRO A 2 11.67 47.52 22.63
C PRO A 2 10.52 46.50 22.66
N ALA A 3 9.33 46.98 22.31
CA ALA A 3 8.11 46.19 22.24
C ALA A 3 8.30 44.99 21.30
N MET A 4 7.98 43.79 21.79
CA MET A 4 7.76 42.65 20.92
C MET A 4 6.53 42.95 20.08
N ASP A 5 6.72 42.94 18.77
CA ASP A 5 5.68 43.12 17.78
C ASP A 5 4.81 41.85 17.81
N ASP A 6 3.65 41.94 18.47
CA ASP A 6 2.60 40.91 18.48
C ASP A 6 1.98 40.80 17.08
N THR A 7 2.73 40.22 16.15
CA THR A 7 2.22 39.90 14.81
C THR A 7 1.35 38.66 14.92
N SER A 8 0.06 38.88 15.19
CA SER A 8 -0.94 37.84 15.07
C SER A 8 -0.94 37.25 13.64
N PRO A 9 -1.21 35.94 13.46
CA PRO A 9 -1.26 35.28 12.14
C PRO A 9 -2.34 35.86 11.20
N SER A 10 -3.18 36.79 11.68
CA SER A 10 -4.19 37.51 10.90
C SER A 10 -3.61 38.62 9.98
N GLN A 11 -2.33 38.98 10.12
CA GLN A 11 -1.70 40.08 9.38
C GLN A 11 -0.82 39.65 8.20
N VAL A 12 -0.86 38.39 7.76
CA VAL A 12 -0.11 37.96 6.57
C VAL A 12 -0.74 38.59 5.32
N SER A 13 0.04 39.41 4.60
CA SER A 13 -0.43 40.10 3.39
C SER A 13 -0.96 39.08 2.37
N ARG A 14 -1.98 39.46 1.59
CA ARG A 14 -2.58 38.59 0.57
C ARG A 14 -1.54 37.96 -0.37
N PRO A 15 -0.57 38.70 -0.93
CA PRO A 15 0.47 38.11 -1.78
C PRO A 15 1.31 37.06 -1.07
N MET A 16 1.60 37.24 0.23
CA MET A 16 2.37 36.28 1.02
C MET A 16 1.60 34.99 1.27
N ARG A 17 0.29 35.07 1.51
CA ARG A 17 -0.58 33.89 1.64
C ARG A 17 -0.66 33.10 0.34
N GLU A 18 -0.87 33.80 -0.78
CA GLU A 18 -0.87 33.20 -2.11
C GLU A 18 0.47 32.49 -2.39
N TRP A 19 1.59 33.08 -1.99
CA TRP A 19 2.91 32.47 -2.15
C TRP A 19 3.13 31.22 -1.28
N GLN A 20 2.62 31.19 -0.06
CA GLN A 20 2.66 29.99 0.79
C GLN A 20 1.84 28.85 0.20
N VAL A 21 0.65 29.14 -0.34
CA VAL A 21 -0.18 28.15 -1.02
C VAL A 21 0.51 27.62 -2.28
N LEU A 22 1.08 28.50 -3.11
CA LEU A 22 1.84 28.10 -4.29
C LEU A 22 3.04 27.23 -3.93
N SER A 23 3.78 27.60 -2.88
CA SER A 23 4.87 26.79 -2.36
C SER A 23 4.38 25.39 -1.93
N CYS A 24 3.27 25.33 -1.19
CA CYS A 24 2.64 24.08 -0.76
C CYS A 24 2.25 23.19 -1.96
N ILE A 25 1.66 23.76 -3.01
CA ILE A 25 1.25 23.04 -4.23
C ILE A 25 2.46 22.44 -4.94
N VAL A 26 3.52 23.23 -5.17
CA VAL A 26 4.71 22.76 -5.89
C VAL A 26 5.42 21.64 -5.12
N TRP A 27 5.56 21.80 -3.80
CA TRP A 27 6.08 20.75 -2.94
C TRP A 27 5.17 19.52 -2.89
N GLY A 28 3.85 19.71 -2.94
CA GLY A 28 2.86 18.63 -3.08
C GLY A 28 3.05 17.79 -4.34
N PHE A 29 3.30 18.42 -5.49
CA PHE A 29 3.64 17.70 -6.74
C PHE A 29 4.93 16.89 -6.62
N PHE A 30 5.93 17.43 -5.92
CA PHE A 30 7.18 16.71 -5.65
C PHE A 30 6.94 15.49 -4.75
N CYS A 31 6.15 15.62 -3.68
CA CYS A 31 5.73 14.49 -2.83
C CYS A 31 4.92 13.43 -3.60
N PHE A 32 4.04 13.88 -4.50
CA PHE A 32 3.28 12.98 -5.37
C PHE A 32 4.21 12.18 -6.29
N GLU A 33 5.17 12.82 -6.97
CA GLU A 33 6.16 12.12 -7.80
C GLU A 33 7.01 11.13 -7.00
N ALA A 34 7.32 11.43 -5.74
CA ALA A 34 7.99 10.48 -4.85
C ALA A 34 7.16 9.21 -4.63
N LYS A 35 5.84 9.33 -4.43
CA LYS A 35 4.94 8.17 -4.35
C LYS A 35 4.90 7.41 -5.67
N ILE A 36 4.77 8.10 -6.81
CA ILE A 36 4.80 7.46 -8.14
C ILE A 36 6.10 6.68 -8.36
N SER A 37 7.24 7.27 -7.99
CA SER A 37 8.56 6.63 -8.00
C SER A 37 8.57 5.33 -7.18
N LEU A 38 8.02 5.34 -5.96
CA LEU A 38 7.89 4.16 -5.11
C LEU A 38 6.93 3.10 -5.70
N ILE A 39 5.78 3.51 -6.24
CA ILE A 39 4.78 2.62 -6.87
C ILE A 39 5.42 1.82 -8.01
N PHE A 40 6.09 2.53 -8.92
CA PHE A 40 6.64 1.95 -10.14
C PHE A 40 8.10 1.50 -9.99
N SER A 41 8.70 1.65 -8.81
CA SER A 41 10.09 1.31 -8.55
C SER A 41 11.04 1.91 -9.59
N ARG A 42 10.89 3.22 -9.84
CA ARG A 42 11.68 3.97 -10.82
C ARG A 42 12.35 5.17 -10.19
N ALA A 43 13.36 5.73 -10.85
CA ALA A 43 13.90 7.03 -10.47
C ALA A 43 12.81 8.13 -10.54
N MET A 44 12.88 9.11 -9.64
CA MET A 44 12.06 10.32 -9.73
C MET A 44 12.43 11.12 -10.99
N ARG A 45 11.43 11.70 -11.65
CA ARG A 45 11.60 12.51 -12.87
C ARG A 45 11.70 14.01 -12.59
N ILE A 46 11.19 14.43 -11.44
CA ILE A 46 11.18 15.83 -11.01
C ILE A 46 12.23 15.97 -9.92
N ARG A 47 13.02 17.04 -10.00
CA ARG A 47 14.02 17.37 -8.98
C ARG A 47 13.39 18.12 -7.81
N LYS A 48 14.07 18.10 -6.66
CA LYS A 48 13.70 18.94 -5.51
C LYS A 48 13.40 20.39 -5.95
N PRO A 49 12.25 20.96 -5.55
CA PRO A 49 11.94 22.35 -5.82
C PRO A 49 12.97 23.31 -5.21
N GLU A 50 13.39 24.32 -5.97
CA GLU A 50 14.28 25.39 -5.49
C GLU A 50 13.54 26.42 -4.63
N ILE A 51 12.21 26.44 -4.70
CA ILE A 51 11.40 27.35 -3.90
C ILE A 51 11.42 26.94 -2.42
N PRO A 52 11.54 27.91 -1.49
CA PRO A 52 11.50 27.62 -0.08
C PRO A 52 10.10 27.15 0.35
N LYS A 53 10.04 26.28 1.35
CA LYS A 53 8.80 25.82 2.00
C LYS A 53 8.27 26.89 2.95
N THR A 54 7.80 28.00 2.41
CA THR A 54 7.32 29.17 3.17
C THR A 54 6.11 28.85 4.05
N PHE A 55 5.42 27.73 3.80
CA PHE A 55 4.34 27.22 4.62
C PHE A 55 4.78 26.50 5.91
N GLU A 56 6.08 26.23 6.13
CA GLU A 56 6.58 25.52 7.32
C GLU A 56 6.59 26.38 8.59
N ASP A 57 6.58 27.70 8.48
CA ASP A 57 6.68 28.61 9.62
C ASP A 57 5.50 28.43 10.61
N ALA A 58 5.77 28.34 11.92
CA ALA A 58 4.72 28.09 12.92
C ALA A 58 3.84 29.28 13.23
N TYR A 59 4.34 30.49 12.97
CA TYR A 59 3.69 31.73 13.33
C TYR A 59 3.11 32.41 12.09
N LEU A 60 3.78 32.25 10.95
CA LEU A 60 3.44 32.96 9.72
C LEU A 60 2.67 32.09 8.71
N SER A 61 2.58 30.78 8.90
CA SER A 61 1.90 29.89 7.96
C SER A 61 0.38 30.07 7.99
N VAL A 62 -0.22 30.18 6.81
CA VAL A 62 -1.68 30.16 6.62
C VAL A 62 -2.31 28.90 7.23
N PHE A 63 -1.59 27.78 7.21
CA PHE A 63 -2.08 26.51 7.76
C PHE A 63 -1.98 26.42 9.29
N ALA A 64 -1.30 27.36 9.94
CA ALA A 64 -1.25 27.48 11.40
C ALA A 64 -2.40 28.35 11.95
N ASN A 65 -3.18 29.00 11.08
CA ASN A 65 -4.33 29.80 11.49
C ASN A 65 -5.51 28.91 11.91
N PRO A 66 -6.08 29.07 13.12
CA PRO A 66 -7.28 28.34 13.56
C PRO A 66 -8.50 28.47 12.62
N ASP A 67 -8.59 29.55 11.85
CA ASP A 67 -9.67 29.80 10.89
C ASP A 67 -9.45 29.05 9.56
N ALA A 68 -8.27 28.45 9.34
CA ALA A 68 -7.99 27.69 8.14
C ALA A 68 -8.79 26.37 8.14
N PRO A 69 -9.42 25.98 7.01
CA PRO A 69 -10.12 24.70 6.88
C PRO A 69 -9.24 23.49 7.25
N GLU A 70 -7.94 23.61 6.99
CA GLU A 70 -6.96 22.57 7.24
C GLU A 70 -6.52 22.49 8.69
N TYR A 71 -6.85 23.45 9.57
CA TYR A 71 -6.36 23.47 10.95
C TYR A 71 -6.97 22.37 11.81
N PHE A 72 -8.27 22.14 11.62
CA PHE A 72 -9.01 21.11 12.33
C PHE A 72 -9.31 19.92 11.42
N TRP A 73 -9.28 18.74 12.01
CA TRP A 73 -9.67 17.50 11.36
C TRP A 73 -10.62 16.71 12.27
N SER A 74 -11.65 16.12 11.65
CA SER A 74 -12.57 15.20 12.32
C SER A 74 -12.83 14.00 11.41
N PRO A 75 -12.77 12.75 11.93
CA PRO A 75 -13.11 11.56 11.16
C PRO A 75 -14.61 11.47 10.87
N TYR A 76 -15.45 12.12 11.69
CA TYR A 76 -16.91 12.14 11.54
C TYR A 76 -17.40 13.58 11.75
N PRO A 77 -17.92 14.26 10.71
CA PRO A 77 -18.24 15.68 10.76
C PRO A 77 -19.34 16.05 11.78
N CYS A 78 -20.14 15.08 12.26
CA CYS A 78 -21.31 15.36 13.09
C CYS A 78 -21.13 15.12 14.61
N ASP A 79 -20.18 14.28 15.06
CA ASP A 79 -20.28 13.69 16.42
C ASP A 79 -19.02 13.79 17.30
N ARG A 80 -17.97 14.49 16.88
CA ARG A 80 -16.75 14.64 17.70
C ARG A 80 -16.19 16.05 17.67
N GLN A 81 -15.64 16.45 18.82
CA GLN A 81 -14.86 17.68 18.93
C GLN A 81 -13.75 17.68 17.88
N PRO A 82 -13.62 18.75 17.08
CA PRO A 82 -12.57 18.87 16.09
C PRO A 82 -11.20 18.77 16.75
N ARG A 83 -10.31 17.94 16.18
CA ARG A 83 -8.92 17.77 16.66
C ARG A 83 -7.98 18.55 15.76
N LYS A 84 -6.79 18.91 16.26
CA LYS A 84 -5.77 19.49 15.40
C LYS A 84 -5.39 18.48 14.30
N SER A 85 -5.41 18.92 13.04
CA SER A 85 -5.06 18.09 11.89
C SER A 85 -3.57 17.79 11.78
N LEU A 86 -2.74 18.66 12.36
CA LEU A 86 -1.29 18.71 12.17
C LEU A 86 -0.89 18.72 10.68
N TYR A 87 -1.73 19.34 9.83
CA TYR A 87 -1.57 19.32 8.37
C TYR A 87 -0.20 19.87 7.95
N ARG A 88 0.19 21.03 8.49
CA ARG A 88 1.47 21.70 8.23
C ARG A 88 2.66 20.83 8.59
N GLU A 89 2.62 20.22 9.77
CA GLU A 89 3.68 19.35 10.27
C GLU A 89 3.78 18.08 9.42
N ALA A 90 2.63 17.50 9.03
CA ALA A 90 2.57 16.32 8.19
C ALA A 90 3.13 16.57 6.78
N ILE A 91 2.75 17.66 6.13
CA ILE A 91 3.26 17.98 4.78
C ILE A 91 4.76 18.34 4.82
N SER A 92 5.23 19.02 5.87
CA SER A 92 6.66 19.27 6.07
C SER A 92 7.46 17.97 6.15
N LEU A 93 6.96 17.01 6.94
CA LEU A 93 7.54 15.68 7.06
C LEU A 93 7.51 14.91 5.75
N GLU A 94 6.40 14.98 5.02
CA GLU A 94 6.25 14.33 3.72
C GLU A 94 7.26 14.88 2.71
N CYS A 95 7.48 16.21 2.70
CA CYS A 95 8.51 16.83 1.87
C CYS A 95 9.91 16.33 2.22
N GLN A 96 10.21 16.13 3.50
CA GLN A 96 11.50 15.57 3.93
C GLN A 96 11.67 14.12 3.44
N LEU A 97 10.63 13.29 3.54
CA LEU A 97 10.65 11.96 2.95
C LEU A 97 10.85 12.02 1.45
N ALA A 98 10.13 12.89 0.72
CA ALA A 98 10.24 13.01 -0.72
C ALA A 98 11.67 13.32 -1.19
N VAL A 99 12.43 14.15 -0.44
CA VAL A 99 13.85 14.41 -0.72
C VAL A 99 14.68 13.13 -0.52
N ILE A 100 14.42 12.35 0.53
CA ILE A 100 15.09 11.06 0.73
C ILE A 100 14.73 10.09 -0.41
N VAL A 101 13.47 10.07 -0.85
CA VAL A 101 13.01 9.26 -1.99
C VAL A 101 13.75 9.65 -3.26
N GLU A 102 13.94 10.94 -3.54
CA GLU A 102 14.68 11.41 -4.72
C GLU A 102 16.09 10.81 -4.73
N GLU A 103 16.84 10.95 -3.63
CA GLU A 103 18.18 10.39 -3.46
C GLU A 103 18.20 8.85 -3.56
N ALA A 104 17.16 8.19 -3.05
CA ALA A 104 17.02 6.74 -3.00
C ALA A 104 16.53 6.13 -4.32
N SER A 105 15.84 6.90 -5.15
CA SER A 105 15.07 6.39 -6.28
C SER A 105 15.92 5.75 -7.37
N ARG A 106 17.18 6.19 -7.49
CA ARG A 106 18.22 5.54 -8.35
C ARG A 106 18.47 4.07 -7.98
N PHE A 107 18.17 3.66 -6.76
CA PHE A 107 18.34 2.29 -6.27
C PHE A 107 17.07 1.44 -6.38
N PHE A 108 15.92 2.02 -6.72
CA PHE A 108 14.65 1.26 -6.77
C PHE A 108 14.51 0.39 -8.02
N THR A 109 15.10 0.80 -9.15
CA THR A 109 14.98 0.08 -10.42
C THR A 109 15.51 -1.35 -10.27
N PRO A 110 14.83 -2.38 -10.78
CA PRO A 110 15.42 -3.72 -10.86
C PRO A 110 16.69 -3.67 -11.74
N ALA A 111 17.83 -4.14 -11.23
CA ALA A 111 19.02 -4.30 -12.07
C ALA A 111 18.85 -5.54 -12.95
N GLU A 112 19.38 -5.50 -14.16
CA GLU A 112 19.50 -6.69 -15.01
C GLU A 112 20.43 -7.71 -14.32
N ALA A 113 20.16 -9.00 -14.51
CA ALA A 113 20.96 -10.05 -13.90
C ALA A 113 22.44 -9.91 -14.33
N GLY A 114 23.34 -9.74 -13.36
CA GLY A 114 24.79 -9.70 -13.60
C GLY A 114 25.45 -8.32 -13.55
N THR A 115 24.72 -7.22 -13.33
CA THR A 115 25.38 -5.90 -13.16
C THR A 115 26.04 -5.79 -11.78
N PRO A 116 27.35 -5.50 -11.68
CA PRO A 116 28.03 -5.36 -10.40
C PRO A 116 27.48 -4.15 -9.64
N VAL A 117 27.14 -4.35 -8.37
CA VAL A 117 26.50 -3.32 -7.57
C VAL A 117 27.54 -2.56 -6.77
N SER A 118 27.95 -1.41 -7.29
CA SER A 118 29.00 -0.59 -6.70
C SER A 118 28.53 0.41 -5.62
N ASN A 119 27.31 0.28 -5.09
CA ASN A 119 26.63 1.38 -4.38
C ASN A 119 26.31 1.12 -2.88
N TYR A 120 27.06 0.25 -2.20
CA TYR A 120 26.84 -0.09 -0.79
C TYR A 120 26.88 1.13 0.14
N ASN A 121 27.97 1.92 0.07
CA ASN A 121 28.15 3.09 0.93
C ASN A 121 27.06 4.13 0.73
N GLU A 122 26.62 4.35 -0.51
CA GLU A 122 25.53 5.29 -0.81
C GLU A 122 24.19 4.81 -0.23
N THR A 123 23.90 3.52 -0.36
CA THR A 123 22.67 2.91 0.18
C THR A 123 22.65 2.96 1.70
N ARG A 124 23.81 2.74 2.35
CA ARG A 124 23.97 2.86 3.81
C ARG A 124 23.70 4.28 4.29
N VAL A 125 24.26 5.29 3.63
CA VAL A 125 24.01 6.71 3.98
C VAL A 125 22.53 7.05 3.90
N ILE A 126 21.82 6.56 2.88
CA ILE A 126 20.38 6.77 2.75
C ILE A 126 19.61 6.04 3.85
N LYS A 127 19.97 4.80 4.16
CA LYS A 127 19.38 4.04 5.27
C LYS A 127 19.51 4.81 6.59
N GLU A 128 20.71 5.32 6.89
CA GLU A 128 20.95 6.12 8.10
C GLU A 128 20.15 7.42 8.11
N LYS A 129 20.05 8.14 6.98
CA LYS A 129 19.21 9.34 6.86
C LYS A 129 17.75 9.01 7.14
N LEU A 130 17.25 7.91 6.58
CA LEU A 130 15.88 7.46 6.77
C LEU A 130 15.64 7.03 8.23
N GLN A 131 16.55 6.29 8.85
CA GLN A 131 16.46 5.93 10.27
C GLN A 131 16.42 7.16 11.18
N ARG A 132 17.31 8.15 10.93
CA ARG A 132 17.31 9.43 11.66
C ARG A 132 16.01 10.21 11.47
N TRP A 133 15.46 10.20 10.26
CA TRP A 133 14.15 10.78 10.01
C TRP A 133 13.08 10.05 10.83
N GLY A 134 13.07 8.71 10.84
CA GLY A 134 12.09 7.90 11.56
C GLY A 134 12.10 8.16 13.06
N THR A 135 13.28 8.16 13.70
CA THR A 135 13.39 8.40 15.14
C THR A 135 12.95 9.82 15.51
N GLY A 136 13.37 10.84 14.74
CA GLY A 136 13.03 12.23 15.02
C GLY A 136 11.59 12.62 14.69
N ALA A 137 11.06 12.13 13.56
CA ALA A 137 9.71 12.42 13.10
C ALA A 137 8.69 11.70 13.97
N LEU A 138 8.81 10.38 14.12
CA LEU A 138 7.79 9.57 14.79
C LEU A 138 7.65 9.92 16.28
N GLN A 139 8.75 10.24 16.97
CA GLN A 139 8.71 10.68 18.36
C GLN A 139 7.91 11.98 18.56
N ARG A 140 8.01 12.94 17.63
CA ARG A 140 7.26 14.21 17.71
C ARG A 140 5.76 14.00 17.58
N PHE A 141 5.32 13.01 16.81
CA PHE A 141 3.91 12.73 16.58
C PHE A 141 3.30 11.78 17.61
N LEU A 142 4.08 10.81 18.13
CA LEU A 142 3.65 9.94 19.22
C LEU A 142 3.34 10.71 20.50
N ALA A 143 4.04 11.83 20.74
CA ALA A 143 3.74 12.74 21.85
C ALA A 143 2.30 13.30 21.81
N HIS A 144 1.66 13.32 20.64
CA HIS A 144 0.30 13.82 20.46
C HIS A 144 -0.79 12.73 20.50
N SER A 145 -0.42 11.46 20.70
CA SER A 145 -1.36 10.35 21.01
C SER A 145 -2.56 10.21 20.08
N THR A 146 -2.43 10.60 18.81
CA THR A 146 -3.55 10.58 17.86
C THR A 146 -3.23 9.69 16.68
N LEU A 147 -4.13 8.74 16.38
CA LEU A 147 -4.12 7.90 15.18
C LEU A 147 -4.42 8.70 13.89
N LEU A 148 -3.91 9.92 13.71
CA LEU A 148 -4.28 10.76 12.55
C LEU A 148 -3.96 10.03 11.23
N PRO A 149 -4.82 10.16 10.21
CA PRO A 149 -4.62 9.49 8.93
C PRO A 149 -3.29 9.89 8.28
N SER A 150 -2.88 11.16 8.42
CA SER A 150 -1.61 11.69 7.90
C SER A 150 -0.39 11.00 8.52
N ILE A 151 -0.43 10.67 9.82
CA ILE A 151 0.67 9.99 10.52
C ILE A 151 0.81 8.55 10.02
N LEU A 152 -0.30 7.80 9.99
CA LEU A 152 -0.29 6.44 9.46
C LEU A 152 0.18 6.41 8.00
N PHE A 153 -0.21 7.40 7.21
CA PHE A 153 0.23 7.54 5.82
C PHE A 153 1.75 7.78 5.72
N LEU A 154 2.30 8.63 6.59
CA LEU A 154 3.75 8.87 6.68
C LEU A 154 4.51 7.62 7.13
N GLU A 155 4.02 6.90 8.14
CA GLU A 155 4.60 5.63 8.61
C GLU A 155 4.65 4.59 7.49
N ILE A 156 3.53 4.38 6.79
CA ILE A 156 3.46 3.45 5.66
C ILE A 156 4.43 3.87 4.55
N THR A 157 4.55 5.18 4.29
CA THR A 157 5.48 5.71 3.28
C THR A 157 6.94 5.46 3.69
N TYR A 158 7.27 5.72 4.94
CA TYR A 158 8.58 5.43 5.54
C TYR A 158 8.96 3.95 5.40
N GLU A 159 8.08 3.03 5.81
CA GLU A 159 8.31 1.60 5.72
C GLU A 159 8.39 1.11 4.26
N MET A 160 7.59 1.72 3.37
CA MET A 160 7.64 1.43 1.94
C MET A 160 9.00 1.80 1.32
N ILE A 161 9.61 2.92 1.75
CA ILE A 161 10.97 3.29 1.31
C ILE A 161 11.98 2.23 1.75
N PHE A 162 11.91 1.75 3.00
CA PHE A 162 12.75 0.63 3.46
C PHE A 162 12.55 -0.62 2.62
N LEU A 163 11.29 -1.00 2.40
CA LEU A 163 10.96 -2.19 1.62
C LEU A 163 11.55 -2.13 0.21
N LYS A 164 11.56 -0.95 -0.42
CA LYS A 164 12.17 -0.72 -1.74
C LYS A 164 13.69 -0.69 -1.70
N LEU A 165 14.30 -0.04 -0.72
CA LEU A 165 15.76 -0.03 -0.53
C LEU A 165 16.31 -1.44 -0.31
N LEU A 166 15.62 -2.25 0.51
CA LEU A 166 15.99 -3.63 0.79
C LEU A 166 15.65 -4.58 -0.38
N ARG A 167 14.96 -4.11 -1.44
CA ARG A 167 14.54 -4.97 -2.56
C ARG A 167 15.71 -5.58 -3.30
N ARG A 168 16.81 -4.86 -3.44
CA ARG A 168 18.04 -5.39 -4.03
C ARG A 168 18.86 -6.10 -2.94
N PRO A 169 19.23 -7.37 -3.12
CA PRO A 169 20.17 -8.06 -2.24
C PRO A 169 21.62 -7.60 -2.48
N CYS A 170 21.84 -6.31 -2.76
CA CYS A 170 23.16 -5.74 -2.72
C CYS A 170 23.62 -5.76 -1.27
N GLN A 171 24.29 -6.85 -0.89
CA GLN A 171 25.44 -6.82 -0.01
C GLN A 171 25.27 -5.87 1.18
N PHE A 172 24.27 -6.09 2.03
CA PHE A 172 24.54 -5.88 3.43
C PHE A 172 25.27 -7.13 3.90
N PRO A 173 26.60 -7.15 4.03
CA PRO A 173 27.12 -7.87 5.17
C PRO A 173 26.57 -7.07 6.35
N LEU A 174 25.43 -7.49 6.91
CA LEU A 174 25.10 -7.17 8.29
C LEU A 174 26.16 -7.88 9.13
N GLN A 175 27.39 -7.37 9.08
CA GLN A 175 28.51 -7.88 9.85
C GLN A 175 28.42 -7.37 11.30
N ASP A 176 27.43 -6.54 11.61
CA ASP A 176 27.15 -6.05 12.97
C ASP A 176 25.88 -6.63 13.61
N ASP A 177 25.00 -7.34 12.89
CA ASP A 177 23.84 -8.05 13.47
C ASP A 177 23.84 -9.51 13.00
N ALA A 178 24.52 -10.37 13.73
CA ALA A 178 24.85 -11.75 13.37
C ALA A 178 23.67 -12.74 13.17
N HIS A 179 22.41 -12.30 13.09
CA HIS A 179 21.27 -13.26 13.07
C HIS A 179 20.08 -12.97 12.15
N GLU A 180 19.90 -11.77 11.58
CA GLU A 180 18.67 -11.51 10.79
C GLU A 180 18.93 -11.31 9.29
N SER A 181 18.36 -12.21 8.47
CA SER A 181 18.47 -12.13 7.02
C SER A 181 17.76 -10.87 6.48
N THR A 182 18.31 -10.22 5.45
CA THR A 182 17.66 -9.05 4.79
C THR A 182 16.21 -9.37 4.37
N ALA A 183 15.95 -10.61 3.96
CA ALA A 183 14.61 -11.06 3.61
C ALA A 183 13.66 -11.14 4.83
N SER A 184 14.16 -11.54 6.01
CA SER A 184 13.40 -11.50 7.27
C SER A 184 13.03 -10.07 7.63
N THR A 185 13.99 -9.14 7.60
CA THR A 185 13.74 -7.72 7.88
C THR A 185 12.70 -7.13 6.92
N ARG A 186 12.75 -7.48 5.63
CA ARG A 186 11.73 -7.06 4.65
C ARG A 186 10.34 -7.60 4.98
N ALA A 187 10.25 -8.86 5.39
CA ALA A 187 8.99 -9.45 5.79
C ALA A 187 8.43 -8.76 7.05
N SER A 188 9.29 -8.37 7.99
CA SER A 188 8.91 -7.59 9.18
C SER A 188 8.35 -6.21 8.81
N TYR A 189 9.01 -5.45 7.93
CA TYR A 189 8.46 -4.19 7.40
C TYR A 189 7.14 -4.42 6.65
N GLY A 190 7.05 -5.46 5.84
CA GLY A 190 5.80 -5.82 5.17
C GLY A 190 4.66 -6.10 6.17
N ALA A 191 4.93 -6.88 7.23
CA ALA A 191 3.94 -7.17 8.26
C ALA A 191 3.49 -5.91 9.01
N SER A 192 4.43 -4.99 9.29
CA SER A 192 4.14 -3.69 9.92
C SER A 192 3.23 -2.83 9.04
N ILE A 193 3.54 -2.70 7.74
CA ILE A 193 2.69 -1.99 6.77
C ILE A 193 1.28 -2.56 6.78
N ILE A 194 1.11 -3.89 6.71
CA ILE A 194 -0.22 -4.52 6.72
C ILE A 194 -0.96 -4.25 8.04
N SER A 195 -0.26 -4.27 9.17
CA SER A 195 -0.84 -3.94 10.47
C SER A 195 -1.35 -2.50 10.51
N ASN A 196 -0.53 -1.54 10.07
CA ASN A 196 -0.90 -0.13 10.00
C ASN A 196 -2.06 0.13 9.03
N LEU A 197 -2.07 -0.54 7.88
CA LEU A 197 -3.20 -0.49 6.94
C LEU A 197 -4.48 -1.06 7.54
N TRP A 198 -4.39 -2.10 8.38
CA TRP A 198 -5.56 -2.66 9.04
C TRP A 198 -6.16 -1.70 10.07
N VAL A 199 -5.30 -1.02 10.84
CA VAL A 199 -5.70 0.06 11.75
C VAL A 199 -6.32 1.21 10.97
N TYR A 200 -5.68 1.64 9.88
CA TYR A 200 -6.18 2.70 9.01
C TYR A 200 -7.57 2.36 8.46
N ARG A 201 -7.76 1.15 7.92
CA ARG A 201 -9.07 0.69 7.43
C ARG A 201 -10.14 0.75 8.51
N ALA A 202 -9.83 0.29 9.72
CA ALA A 202 -10.79 0.26 10.82
C ALA A 202 -11.20 1.67 11.26
N ALA A 203 -10.28 2.64 11.20
CA ALA A 203 -10.52 4.00 11.63
C ALA A 203 -11.15 4.90 10.53
N TYR A 204 -10.73 4.73 9.26
CA TYR A 204 -10.98 5.68 8.17
C TYR A 204 -11.56 5.07 6.89
N GLY A 205 -11.54 3.74 6.77
CA GLY A 205 -11.80 3.07 5.50
C GLY A 205 -10.65 3.21 4.51
N MET A 206 -10.72 2.49 3.38
CA MET A 206 -9.65 2.44 2.37
C MET A 206 -10.16 2.46 0.91
N ARG A 207 -11.45 2.77 0.71
CA ARG A 207 -12.15 2.50 -0.56
C ARG A 207 -11.55 3.20 -1.79
N HIS A 208 -10.93 4.38 -1.60
CA HIS A 208 -10.40 5.22 -2.68
C HIS A 208 -8.89 5.51 -2.53
N GLU A 209 -8.20 4.78 -1.66
CA GLU A 209 -6.80 5.03 -1.34
C GLU A 209 -5.87 4.18 -2.23
N TYR A 210 -5.64 4.64 -3.46
CA TYR A 210 -4.80 3.93 -4.45
C TYR A 210 -3.38 3.69 -3.93
N TRP A 211 -2.76 4.70 -3.31
CA TRP A 211 -1.41 4.58 -2.73
C TRP A 211 -1.31 3.46 -1.69
N LEU A 212 -2.25 3.44 -0.74
CA LEU A 212 -2.28 2.44 0.33
C LEU A 212 -2.57 1.03 -0.20
N THR A 213 -3.36 0.95 -1.28
CA THR A 213 -3.60 -0.31 -2.01
C THR A 213 -2.30 -0.87 -2.61
N GLN A 214 -1.46 -0.01 -3.21
CA GLN A 214 -0.15 -0.43 -3.72
C GLN A 214 0.81 -0.81 -2.59
N ALA A 215 0.82 -0.06 -1.49
CA ALA A 215 1.63 -0.40 -0.31
C ALA A 215 1.24 -1.80 0.22
N CYS A 216 -0.05 -2.12 0.25
CA CYS A 216 -0.56 -3.43 0.63
C CYS A 216 -0.03 -4.55 -0.28
N LEU A 217 -0.03 -4.35 -1.60
CA LEU A 217 0.52 -5.33 -2.55
C LEU A 217 2.02 -5.57 -2.30
N GLU A 218 2.80 -4.50 -2.22
CA GLU A 218 4.26 -4.62 -2.09
C GLU A 218 4.68 -5.21 -0.74
N ALA A 219 3.95 -4.88 0.33
CA ALA A 219 4.08 -5.53 1.63
C ALA A 219 3.75 -7.03 1.58
N ALA A 220 2.64 -7.41 0.95
CA ALA A 220 2.26 -8.81 0.78
C ALA A 220 3.34 -9.60 -0.01
N LYS A 221 3.85 -9.03 -1.10
CA LYS A 221 4.96 -9.65 -1.87
C LYS A 221 6.18 -9.88 -0.99
N ALA A 222 6.58 -8.91 -0.17
CA ALA A 222 7.72 -9.05 0.73
C ALA A 222 7.53 -10.19 1.76
N ILE A 223 6.32 -10.35 2.28
CA ILE A 223 5.99 -11.41 3.23
C ILE A 223 5.99 -12.80 2.58
N ILE A 224 5.48 -12.93 1.34
CA ILE A 224 5.37 -14.23 0.64
C ILE A 224 6.73 -14.94 0.54
N PHE A 225 7.82 -14.20 0.29
CA PHE A 225 9.17 -14.78 0.23
C PHE A 225 9.67 -15.42 1.53
N LYS A 226 9.01 -15.17 2.67
CA LYS A 226 9.38 -15.69 4.00
C LYS A 226 8.26 -16.43 4.72
N LEU A 227 7.16 -16.71 4.02
CA LEU A 227 5.98 -17.28 4.65
C LEU A 227 6.21 -18.74 5.09
N ASP A 228 6.95 -19.54 4.34
CA ASP A 228 7.24 -20.94 4.70
C ASP A 228 8.18 -21.03 5.92
N ASP A 229 9.13 -20.10 6.05
CA ASP A 229 10.09 -20.04 7.16
C ASP A 229 9.45 -19.52 8.46
N ASN A 230 8.39 -18.72 8.37
CA ASN A 230 7.81 -18.03 9.52
C ASN A 230 6.27 -18.04 9.49
N SER A 231 5.69 -19.03 10.16
CA SER A 231 4.24 -19.23 10.25
C SER A 231 3.49 -18.05 10.86
N SER A 232 4.14 -17.21 11.69
CA SER A 232 3.51 -16.02 12.29
C SER A 232 3.06 -14.98 11.25
N LEU A 233 3.70 -14.98 10.08
CA LEU A 233 3.38 -14.08 8.96
C LEU A 233 2.08 -14.45 8.24
N SER A 234 1.54 -15.65 8.48
CA SER A 234 0.29 -16.13 7.88
C SER A 234 -0.87 -15.18 8.13
N LYS A 235 -0.95 -14.62 9.34
CA LYS A 235 -2.01 -13.65 9.71
C LYS A 235 -1.91 -12.40 8.85
N SER A 236 -0.71 -11.87 8.67
CA SER A 236 -0.47 -10.66 7.86
C SER A 236 -0.83 -10.89 6.38
N VAL A 237 -0.51 -12.07 5.83
CA VAL A 237 -0.91 -12.40 4.43
C VAL A 237 -2.42 -12.47 4.29
N VAL A 238 -3.12 -13.12 5.24
CA VAL A 238 -4.59 -13.17 5.24
C VAL A 238 -5.18 -11.77 5.32
N MET A 239 -4.68 -10.93 6.24
CA MET A 239 -5.12 -9.54 6.39
C MET A 239 -4.91 -8.75 5.09
N ALA A 240 -3.75 -8.86 4.45
CA ALA A 240 -3.48 -8.21 3.17
C ALA A 240 -4.47 -8.62 2.08
N CYS A 241 -4.77 -9.92 1.98
CA CYS A 241 -5.74 -10.43 1.02
C CYS A 241 -7.17 -9.93 1.31
N GLN A 242 -7.55 -9.85 2.58
CA GLN A 242 -8.85 -9.30 2.99
C GLN A 242 -8.97 -7.81 2.68
N LEU A 243 -7.92 -7.04 2.94
CA LEU A 243 -7.84 -5.61 2.60
C LEU A 243 -8.06 -5.41 1.10
N LEU A 244 -7.26 -6.07 0.27
CA LEU A 244 -7.35 -5.96 -1.19
C LEU A 244 -8.70 -6.44 -1.72
N TYR A 245 -9.26 -7.51 -1.15
CA TYR A 245 -10.58 -8.00 -1.55
C TYR A 245 -11.70 -7.00 -1.21
N SER A 246 -11.64 -6.34 -0.06
CA SER A 246 -12.61 -5.30 0.30
C SER A 246 -12.46 -4.07 -0.58
N ILE A 247 -11.23 -3.65 -0.90
CA ILE A 247 -10.97 -2.51 -1.78
C ILE A 247 -11.39 -2.81 -3.23
N GLY A 248 -11.23 -4.06 -3.67
CA GLY A 248 -11.54 -4.51 -5.03
C GLY A 248 -13.01 -4.41 -5.44
N GLU A 249 -13.92 -4.12 -4.51
CA GLU A 249 -15.30 -3.75 -4.81
C GLU A 249 -15.41 -2.34 -5.43
N PHE A 250 -14.55 -1.42 -5.00
CA PHE A 250 -14.54 -0.02 -5.43
C PHE A 250 -13.43 0.26 -6.45
N LEU A 251 -12.31 -0.46 -6.35
CA LEU A 251 -11.13 -0.25 -7.15
C LEU A 251 -10.66 -1.56 -7.79
N PRO A 252 -11.07 -1.86 -9.03
CA PRO A 252 -10.82 -3.15 -9.68
C PRO A 252 -9.34 -3.56 -9.74
N VAL A 253 -8.41 -2.62 -9.74
CA VAL A 253 -6.96 -2.90 -9.71
C VAL A 253 -6.55 -3.75 -8.50
N ALA A 254 -7.25 -3.65 -7.37
CA ALA A 254 -6.97 -4.45 -6.19
C ALA A 254 -7.30 -5.95 -6.40
N ASN A 255 -8.25 -6.26 -7.29
CA ASN A 255 -8.53 -7.64 -7.69
C ASN A 255 -7.36 -8.22 -8.51
N GLU A 256 -6.76 -7.43 -9.39
CA GLU A 256 -5.55 -7.83 -10.13
C GLU A 256 -4.34 -8.00 -9.19
N TYR A 257 -4.24 -7.19 -8.13
CA TYR A 257 -3.21 -7.34 -7.10
C TYR A 257 -3.35 -8.65 -6.31
N LEU A 258 -4.57 -9.07 -5.99
CA LEU A 258 -4.83 -10.38 -5.38
C LEU A 258 -4.37 -11.53 -6.30
N LEU A 259 -4.64 -11.42 -7.60
CA LEU A 259 -4.19 -12.42 -8.56
C LEU A 259 -2.66 -12.45 -8.66
N ALA A 260 -2.01 -11.29 -8.66
CA ALA A 260 -0.55 -11.20 -8.64
C ALA A 260 0.06 -11.85 -7.38
N ILE A 261 -0.59 -11.69 -6.21
CA ILE A 261 -0.18 -12.38 -4.97
C ILE A 261 -0.32 -13.90 -5.10
N LYS A 262 -1.45 -14.37 -5.62
CA LYS A 262 -1.71 -15.81 -5.83
C LYS A 262 -0.69 -16.42 -6.78
N GLU A 263 -0.39 -15.73 -7.87
CA GLU A 263 0.57 -16.16 -8.87
C GLU A 263 2.01 -16.14 -8.34
N LEU A 264 2.39 -15.10 -7.58
CA LEU A 264 3.70 -15.05 -6.93
C LEU A 264 3.88 -16.20 -5.94
N ALA A 265 2.89 -16.50 -5.11
CA ALA A 265 2.96 -17.64 -4.19
C ALA A 265 3.11 -18.98 -4.93
N ARG A 266 2.42 -19.14 -6.08
CA ARG A 266 2.58 -20.31 -6.95
C ARG A 266 4.00 -20.42 -7.51
N GLN A 267 4.57 -19.31 -8.00
CA GLN A 267 5.93 -19.27 -8.55
C GLN A 267 7.00 -19.59 -7.49
N GLN A 268 6.79 -19.12 -6.25
CA GLN A 268 7.68 -19.40 -5.12
C GLN A 268 7.40 -20.74 -4.45
N THR A 269 6.45 -21.53 -4.95
CA THR A 269 6.03 -22.81 -4.35
C THR A 269 5.59 -22.73 -2.88
N VAL A 270 5.16 -21.54 -2.45
CA VAL A 270 4.74 -21.23 -1.08
C VAL A 270 3.27 -21.59 -0.88
N ASN A 271 2.95 -22.24 0.24
CA ASN A 271 1.58 -22.58 0.57
C ASN A 271 0.86 -21.42 1.26
N LEU A 272 -0.11 -20.81 0.57
CA LEU A 272 -0.94 -19.77 1.18
C LEU A 272 -1.86 -20.33 2.28
N PRO A 273 -2.14 -19.55 3.34
CA PRO A 273 -3.03 -19.97 4.41
C PRO A 273 -4.42 -20.37 3.89
N LYS A 274 -5.04 -21.38 4.51
CA LYS A 274 -6.35 -21.90 4.10
C LYS A 274 -7.41 -20.81 3.99
N ALA A 275 -7.39 -19.81 4.87
CA ALA A 275 -8.33 -18.68 4.85
C ALA A 275 -8.25 -17.87 3.54
N CYS A 276 -7.09 -17.78 2.89
CA CYS A 276 -6.95 -17.10 1.60
C CYS A 276 -7.70 -17.81 0.48
N ARG A 277 -7.94 -19.13 0.58
CA ARG A 277 -8.69 -19.89 -0.42
C ARG A 277 -10.12 -19.35 -0.58
N ILE A 278 -10.78 -19.03 0.54
CA ILE A 278 -12.14 -18.45 0.54
C ILE A 278 -12.14 -17.12 -0.21
N ILE A 279 -11.13 -16.28 0.04
CA ILE A 279 -10.99 -14.97 -0.61
C ILE A 279 -10.81 -15.13 -2.12
N PHE A 280 -9.93 -16.04 -2.55
CA PHE A 280 -9.71 -16.27 -3.99
C PHE A 280 -10.89 -16.94 -4.68
N SER A 281 -11.66 -17.78 -3.99
CA SER A 281 -12.92 -18.32 -4.51
C SER A 281 -13.95 -17.20 -4.68
N GLY A 282 -14.10 -16.30 -3.71
CA GLY A 282 -14.96 -15.12 -3.84
C GLY A 282 -14.50 -14.19 -4.98
N LEU A 283 -13.19 -14.01 -5.13
CA LEU A 283 -12.59 -13.24 -6.22
C LEU A 283 -12.91 -13.85 -7.60
N ALA A 284 -12.84 -15.17 -7.74
CA ALA A 284 -13.19 -15.89 -8.97
C ALA A 284 -14.64 -15.63 -9.39
N VAL A 285 -15.58 -15.66 -8.43
CA VAL A 285 -16.98 -15.32 -8.66
C VAL A 285 -17.13 -13.85 -9.06
N ARG A 286 -16.52 -12.92 -8.31
CA ARG A 286 -16.60 -11.48 -8.56
C ARG A 286 -16.07 -11.08 -9.94
N THR A 287 -14.98 -11.70 -10.37
CA THR A 287 -14.30 -11.38 -11.63
C THR A 287 -14.83 -12.21 -12.81
N GLY A 288 -15.84 -13.06 -12.60
CA GLY A 288 -16.35 -13.98 -13.62
C GLY A 288 -15.35 -15.06 -14.07
N ARG A 289 -14.22 -15.22 -13.36
CA ARG A 289 -13.18 -16.21 -13.65
C ARG A 289 -13.44 -17.49 -12.86
N ILE A 290 -14.52 -18.19 -13.18
CA ILE A 290 -14.81 -19.50 -12.58
C ILE A 290 -13.87 -20.54 -13.19
N ILE A 291 -12.89 -21.00 -12.41
CA ILE A 291 -12.01 -22.11 -12.81
C ILE A 291 -12.65 -23.41 -12.36
N ILE A 292 -13.30 -24.13 -13.28
CA ILE A 292 -13.81 -25.48 -13.03
C ILE A 292 -12.60 -26.42 -13.04
N ARG A 293 -12.28 -27.03 -11.89
CA ARG A 293 -11.23 -28.05 -11.78
C ARG A 293 -11.85 -29.43 -11.93
N GLY A 294 -11.36 -30.20 -12.90
CA GLY A 294 -11.78 -31.57 -13.14
C GLY A 294 -13.21 -31.66 -13.67
N PRO A 295 -13.52 -31.12 -14.86
CA PRO A 295 -14.77 -31.46 -15.51
C PRO A 295 -14.76 -32.98 -15.74
N VAL A 296 -15.54 -33.71 -14.95
CA VAL A 296 -15.93 -35.07 -15.29
C VAL A 296 -16.91 -34.88 -16.45
N LEU A 297 -16.44 -35.17 -17.66
CA LEU A 297 -17.33 -35.36 -18.81
C LEU A 297 -18.23 -36.55 -18.47
N VAL A 298 -19.42 -36.28 -17.95
CA VAL A 298 -20.46 -37.29 -17.84
C VAL A 298 -20.89 -37.57 -19.26
N ASN A 299 -20.38 -38.65 -19.82
CA ASN A 299 -20.83 -39.16 -21.10
C ASN A 299 -22.26 -39.67 -20.85
N ILE A 300 -23.26 -38.82 -21.08
CA ILE A 300 -24.65 -39.26 -21.09
C ILE A 300 -24.79 -40.05 -22.38
N GLY A 301 -24.46 -41.35 -22.28
CA GLY A 301 -24.79 -42.31 -23.31
C GLY A 301 -26.29 -42.22 -23.54
N LEU A 302 -26.70 -41.66 -24.68
CA LEU A 302 -28.05 -41.84 -25.17
C LEU A 302 -28.20 -43.35 -25.36
N GLY A 303 -28.99 -43.95 -24.48
CA GLY A 303 -29.36 -45.35 -24.59
C GLY A 303 -30.09 -45.56 -25.91
N TYR A 304 -29.35 -46.06 -26.89
CA TYR A 304 -29.90 -46.75 -28.04
C TYR A 304 -29.19 -48.09 -28.12
N ASP A 305 -29.88 -49.12 -27.63
CA ASP A 305 -29.71 -50.46 -28.17
C ASP A 305 -29.98 -50.36 -29.68
N ASP A 306 -28.97 -50.57 -30.53
CA ASP A 306 -28.84 -51.80 -31.31
C ASP A 306 -27.68 -51.73 -32.33
N MET A 307 -27.27 -52.92 -32.78
CA MET A 307 -26.18 -53.23 -33.72
C MET A 307 -26.10 -52.39 -35.01
N SER A 308 -24.89 -51.97 -35.40
CA SER A 308 -24.24 -52.24 -36.71
C SER A 308 -23.13 -51.23 -37.07
N ALA A 309 -22.22 -51.68 -37.92
CA ALA A 309 -20.98 -51.03 -38.29
C ALA A 309 -21.13 -49.76 -39.15
N GLY A 310 -20.22 -48.81 -38.96
CA GLY A 310 -19.67 -48.00 -40.06
C GLY A 310 -20.07 -46.53 -40.12
N SER A 311 -19.04 -45.71 -40.29
CA SER A 311 -19.01 -44.35 -40.85
C SER A 311 -19.18 -43.16 -39.89
N SER A 312 -18.16 -42.30 -40.00
CA SER A 312 -18.03 -40.96 -39.47
C SER A 312 -19.13 -40.02 -39.96
N SER A 313 -19.76 -39.29 -39.05
CA SER A 313 -20.19 -37.91 -39.33
C SER A 313 -20.21 -37.10 -38.04
N ALA A 314 -19.63 -35.90 -38.10
CA ALA A 314 -19.63 -34.94 -37.02
C ALA A 314 -21.07 -34.46 -36.80
N SER A 315 -21.69 -34.87 -35.69
CA SER A 315 -22.88 -34.22 -35.17
C SER A 315 -22.46 -33.23 -34.09
N SER A 316 -22.83 -31.96 -34.26
CA SER A 316 -22.73 -30.97 -33.19
C SER A 316 -23.68 -31.40 -32.08
N GLN A 317 -23.13 -31.94 -30.99
CA GLN A 317 -23.88 -32.13 -29.76
C GLN A 317 -24.00 -30.79 -29.05
N GLU A 318 -25.22 -30.30 -28.88
CA GLU A 318 -25.54 -29.28 -27.89
C GLU A 318 -25.17 -29.83 -26.51
N VAL A 319 -24.07 -29.34 -25.95
CA VAL A 319 -23.67 -29.64 -24.58
C VAL A 319 -24.48 -28.73 -23.66
N VAL A 320 -25.61 -29.25 -23.16
CA VAL A 320 -26.37 -28.60 -22.09
C VAL A 320 -25.60 -28.83 -20.78
N PHE A 321 -25.01 -27.76 -20.24
CA PHE A 321 -24.36 -27.79 -18.93
C PHE A 321 -25.40 -27.70 -17.82
N SER A 322 -25.77 -28.83 -17.22
CA SER A 322 -26.47 -28.85 -15.93
C SER A 322 -25.46 -28.92 -14.79
N GLY A 323 -25.06 -27.75 -14.27
CA GLY A 323 -24.32 -27.67 -13.00
C GLY A 323 -25.29 -27.57 -11.84
N LEU A 324 -25.31 -28.57 -10.95
CA LEU A 324 -26.06 -28.50 -9.70
C LEU A 324 -25.34 -27.49 -8.79
N ILE A 325 -25.95 -26.33 -8.56
CA ILE A 325 -25.46 -25.32 -7.62
C ILE A 325 -25.74 -25.85 -6.21
N GLU A 326 -24.82 -26.65 -5.66
CA GLU A 326 -24.81 -26.91 -4.22
C GLU A 326 -24.21 -25.70 -3.50
N GLY A 327 -25.09 -24.87 -2.93
CA GLY A 327 -24.72 -23.95 -1.86
C GLY A 327 -24.90 -22.45 -2.13
N ILE A 328 -26.02 -22.02 -2.69
CA ILE A 328 -26.56 -20.69 -2.33
C ILE A 328 -27.35 -20.90 -1.03
N ARG A 329 -26.69 -20.75 0.13
CA ARG A 329 -27.44 -20.49 1.37
C ARG A 329 -27.88 -19.04 1.32
N ASN A 330 -29.17 -18.87 1.01
CA ASN A 330 -29.92 -17.63 1.14
C ASN A 330 -29.68 -17.01 2.52
N LEU A 331 -28.97 -15.88 2.56
CA LEU A 331 -29.09 -14.91 3.65
C LEU A 331 -30.11 -13.85 3.22
N ALA A 332 -31.35 -14.30 3.08
CA ALA A 332 -32.52 -13.43 3.00
C ALA A 332 -33.54 -13.98 4.01
N GLY A 333 -33.85 -13.19 5.03
CA GLY A 333 -34.93 -13.46 5.97
C GLY A 333 -34.49 -13.56 7.43
N ARG A 334 -34.41 -12.41 8.10
CA ARG A 334 -35.03 -12.22 9.43
C ARG A 334 -35.16 -10.73 9.72
N SER A 335 -36.27 -10.18 9.23
CA SER A 335 -37.01 -9.11 9.89
C SER A 335 -37.94 -9.76 10.91
N SER A 336 -37.71 -9.45 12.18
CA SER A 336 -38.71 -9.32 13.25
C SER A 336 -38.03 -8.66 14.43
#